data_AF-A0A355BKL5-F1
#
_entry.id   AF-A0A355BKL5-F1
#
_cell.length_a   1.000
_cell.length_b   1.000
_cell.length_c   1.000
_cell.angle_alpha   90.00
_cell.angle_beta   90.00
_cell.angle_gamma   90.00
#
_symmetry.space_group_name_H-M   'P 1'
#
loop_
_entity.id
_entity.type
_entity.pdbx_description
1 polymer ?
#
loop_
_entity_poly.entity_id
_entity_poly.type
_entity_poly.pdbx_seq_one_letter_code
_entity_poly.pdbx_strand_id
1 'polypeptide(L)'
;MLNKITRTLKPYLPLVLCLAMLLGTWFWAQTGPAEQEPTDIEIAQVAPDTEKTSATEAAATPASTTDQPTSEEAAASDRGQQPAPASVPKAKTPSNSAQRGTSERPKTKTDTAASASAKQQDLNTYVLNAIKTYANGKFPYLLDNNYTVYNGVTSNIYYQGKLLLKAHPSGNRASHCVGITFEVFFKAMQARNKAAGLAAANFNGMSYSEMTDFMLTWFVAQGAKDQSNLAVAIEKYGLGKRITDLSDAKAGDFIDFSRTNGTGHAVVLINWIKRDGKIIGLRYWSSQESTGGIAYAEEYFNVLRPDGTPYGSVRMD
;
A
#
# COMPACT_ATOMS: atom_id res chain seq x y z
N MET A 1 72.15 -2.96 13.91
CA MET A 1 72.12 -4.44 13.81
C MET A 1 70.77 -5.01 13.34
N LEU A 2 69.93 -4.25 12.63
CA LEU A 2 68.59 -4.72 12.17
C LEU A 2 68.49 -4.98 10.65
N ASN A 3 69.59 -4.88 9.89
CA ASN A 3 69.60 -5.05 8.43
C ASN A 3 70.26 -6.35 7.94
N LYS A 4 70.49 -7.33 8.84
CA LYS A 4 71.05 -8.65 8.46
C LYS A 4 70.10 -9.84 8.64
N ILE A 5 68.88 -9.64 9.17
CA ILE A 5 67.92 -10.74 9.41
C ILE A 5 66.93 -10.92 8.24
N THR A 6 66.76 -9.93 7.36
CA THR A 6 65.79 -9.97 6.25
C THR A 6 66.29 -10.66 4.98
N ARG A 7 67.48 -11.30 5.00
CA ARG A 7 68.09 -11.91 3.81
C ARG A 7 68.28 -13.44 3.87
N THR A 8 67.76 -14.10 4.91
CA THR A 8 67.92 -15.56 5.10
C THR A 8 66.62 -16.35 5.22
N LEU A 9 65.45 -15.72 5.34
CA LEU A 9 64.16 -16.43 5.43
C LEU A 9 63.30 -16.45 4.15
N LYS A 10 63.77 -15.84 3.06
CA LYS A 10 62.98 -15.74 1.82
C LYS A 10 62.76 -17.06 1.04
N PRO A 11 63.60 -18.13 1.13
CA PRO A 11 63.35 -19.35 0.37
C PRO A 11 62.44 -20.38 1.07
N TYR A 12 62.05 -20.18 2.34
CA TYR A 12 61.26 -21.17 3.10
C TYR A 12 59.78 -20.83 3.26
N LEU A 13 59.35 -19.65 2.78
CA LEU A 13 57.96 -19.21 2.83
C LEU A 13 56.95 -20.14 2.11
N PRO A 14 57.27 -20.80 0.97
CA PRO A 14 56.33 -21.74 0.35
C PRO A 14 56.24 -23.09 1.08
N LEU A 15 57.24 -23.47 1.89
CA LEU A 15 57.24 -24.73 2.65
C LEU A 15 56.42 -24.62 3.95
N VAL A 16 56.42 -23.44 4.58
CA VAL A 16 55.61 -23.17 5.79
C VAL A 16 54.10 -23.04 5.45
N LEU A 17 53.76 -22.60 4.23
CA LEU A 17 52.36 -22.52 3.79
C LEU A 17 51.74 -23.88 3.45
N CYS A 18 52.53 -24.88 3.05
CA CYS A 18 52.01 -26.23 2.75
C CYS A 18 51.81 -27.09 4.01
N LEU A 19 52.54 -26.84 5.10
CA LEU A 19 52.38 -27.58 6.36
C LEU A 19 51.14 -27.14 7.17
N ALA A 20 50.65 -25.91 6.94
CA ALA A 20 49.45 -25.37 7.59
C ALA A 20 48.13 -25.88 6.96
N MET A 21 48.15 -26.43 5.76
CA MET A 21 46.95 -26.96 5.09
C MET A 21 46.67 -28.45 5.37
N LEU A 22 47.53 -29.15 6.11
CA LEU A 22 47.37 -30.59 6.41
C LEU A 22 47.04 -30.92 7.87
N LEU A 23 46.85 -29.91 8.73
CA LEU A 23 46.47 -30.11 10.15
C LEU A 23 45.10 -29.52 10.52
N GLY A 24 44.31 -29.04 9.54
CA GLY A 24 43.00 -28.42 9.78
C GLY A 24 41.79 -29.36 9.68
N THR A 25 41.96 -30.64 9.34
CA THR A 25 40.84 -31.56 9.06
C THR A 25 40.65 -32.67 10.10
N TRP A 26 41.24 -32.52 11.29
CA TRP A 26 41.06 -33.42 12.44
C TRP A 26 40.58 -32.65 13.67
N PHE A 27 39.51 -31.88 13.52
CA PHE A 27 38.69 -31.42 14.66
C PHE A 27 37.22 -31.45 14.25
N TRP A 28 36.78 -32.63 13.83
CA TRP A 28 35.37 -32.99 13.83
C TRP A 28 34.94 -33.27 15.26
N ALA A 29 33.71 -32.86 15.57
CA ALA A 29 32.82 -33.53 16.50
C ALA A 29 33.09 -33.41 18.01
N GLN A 30 32.81 -32.24 18.59
CA GLN A 30 32.13 -32.12 19.90
C GLN A 30 31.83 -30.67 20.26
N THR A 31 30.77 -30.12 19.69
CA THR A 31 29.88 -29.06 20.26
C THR A 31 28.90 -28.65 19.18
N GLY A 32 27.77 -29.37 19.08
CA GLY A 32 26.64 -28.90 18.29
C GLY A 32 26.06 -27.61 18.91
N PRO A 33 25.50 -26.70 18.11
CA PRO A 33 24.79 -25.55 18.64
C PRO A 33 23.52 -26.03 19.36
N ALA A 34 23.23 -25.42 20.52
CA ALA A 34 22.02 -25.69 21.28
C ALA A 34 20.78 -25.46 20.40
N GLU A 35 19.99 -26.51 20.26
CA GLU A 35 18.68 -26.52 19.65
C GLU A 35 17.76 -25.63 20.49
N GLN A 36 17.51 -24.40 20.01
CA GLN A 36 16.42 -23.59 20.54
C GLN A 36 15.11 -24.13 19.95
N GLU A 37 14.26 -24.66 20.81
CA GLU A 37 12.92 -25.10 20.44
C GLU A 37 12.13 -23.95 19.81
N PRO A 38 11.38 -24.19 18.73
CA PRO A 38 10.53 -23.17 18.14
C PRO A 38 9.34 -22.92 19.07
N THR A 39 9.31 -21.75 19.72
CA THR A 39 8.11 -21.22 20.37
C THR A 39 6.98 -21.06 19.34
N ASP A 40 5.85 -21.67 19.66
CA ASP A 40 4.63 -21.74 18.87
C ASP A 40 4.24 -20.40 18.21
N ILE A 41 4.37 -20.33 16.89
CA ILE A 41 3.64 -19.36 16.06
C ILE A 41 2.35 -20.06 15.63
N GLU A 42 1.23 -19.63 16.18
CA GLU A 42 -0.10 -20.09 15.77
C GLU A 42 -0.42 -19.53 14.37
N ILE A 43 -0.07 -20.31 13.34
CA ILE A 43 -0.50 -20.08 11.96
C ILE A 43 -1.80 -20.87 11.75
N ALA A 44 -2.93 -20.16 11.68
CA ALA A 44 -4.17 -20.75 11.18
C ALA A 44 -4.02 -21.09 9.69
N GLN A 45 -3.69 -22.34 9.39
CA GLN A 45 -3.66 -22.88 8.04
C GLN A 45 -5.10 -23.22 7.58
N VAL A 46 -5.53 -22.57 6.50
CA VAL A 46 -6.69 -23.02 5.71
C VAL A 46 -6.14 -23.59 4.41
N ALA A 47 -6.23 -24.91 4.28
CA ALA A 47 -5.93 -25.63 3.03
C ALA A 47 -6.99 -25.32 1.96
N PRO A 48 -6.61 -25.42 0.69
CA PRO A 48 -7.48 -26.14 -0.23
C PRO A 48 -6.73 -27.19 -1.05
N ASP A 49 -7.47 -28.25 -1.31
CA ASP A 49 -7.10 -29.49 -1.97
C ASP A 49 -6.54 -29.30 -3.39
N THR A 50 -5.65 -30.23 -3.71
CA THR A 50 -4.99 -30.37 -5.00
C THR A 50 -5.89 -31.19 -5.94
N GLU A 51 -6.17 -30.67 -7.13
CA GLU A 51 -6.52 -31.53 -8.26
C GLU A 51 -5.64 -31.18 -9.48
N LYS A 52 -5.12 -32.24 -10.06
CA LYS A 52 -3.99 -32.33 -10.97
C LYS A 52 -4.54 -32.54 -12.37
N THR A 53 -4.23 -31.67 -13.33
CA THR A 53 -4.29 -32.07 -14.75
C THR A 53 -3.13 -31.45 -15.54
N SER A 54 -2.55 -32.29 -16.39
CA SER A 54 -1.32 -32.14 -17.17
C SER A 54 -1.61 -31.73 -18.63
N ALA A 55 -0.58 -31.15 -19.28
CA ALA A 55 -0.25 -31.10 -20.73
C ALA A 55 0.00 -29.65 -21.21
N THR A 56 0.95 -29.27 -22.05
CA THR A 56 2.17 -29.88 -22.65
C THR A 56 3.02 -28.71 -23.17
N GLU A 57 4.33 -28.93 -23.17
CA GLU A 57 5.44 -28.10 -23.65
C GLU A 57 5.46 -27.91 -25.18
N ALA A 58 5.87 -26.72 -25.66
CA ALA A 58 6.55 -26.57 -26.95
C ALA A 58 7.36 -25.25 -26.97
N ALA A 59 8.68 -25.40 -27.03
CA ALA A 59 9.67 -24.35 -27.17
C ALA A 59 9.83 -23.89 -28.63
N ALA A 60 10.10 -22.59 -28.84
CA ALA A 60 10.96 -22.10 -29.91
C ALA A 60 11.39 -20.63 -29.66
N THR A 61 12.69 -20.42 -29.59
CA THR A 61 13.47 -19.17 -29.76
C THR A 61 14.70 -19.60 -30.60
N PRO A 62 15.50 -18.76 -31.29
CA PRO A 62 15.63 -17.31 -31.14
C PRO A 62 15.81 -16.49 -32.44
N ALA A 63 15.75 -15.16 -32.31
CA ALA A 63 16.62 -14.25 -33.06
C ALA A 63 16.77 -12.92 -32.30
N SER A 64 18.03 -12.52 -32.15
CA SER A 64 18.54 -11.37 -31.42
C SER A 64 18.80 -10.23 -32.39
N THR A 65 18.46 -8.98 -32.01
CA THR A 65 19.24 -7.82 -32.45
C THR A 65 19.25 -6.75 -31.36
N THR A 66 20.48 -6.42 -31.01
CA THR A 66 21.07 -5.34 -30.22
C THR A 66 20.43 -3.96 -30.49
N ASP A 67 20.22 -3.17 -29.44
CA ASP A 67 20.81 -1.82 -29.34
C ASP A 67 20.73 -1.28 -27.91
N GLN A 68 21.91 -0.96 -27.38
CA GLN A 68 22.14 -0.14 -26.19
C GLN A 68 21.95 1.35 -26.57
N PRO A 69 21.66 2.21 -25.59
CA PRO A 69 22.77 3.03 -25.11
C PRO A 69 22.85 3.15 -23.58
N THR A 70 24.10 3.24 -23.15
CA THR A 70 24.60 3.72 -21.87
C THR A 70 24.56 5.25 -21.76
N SER A 71 24.10 5.77 -20.62
CA SER A 71 24.65 6.91 -19.84
C SER A 71 23.63 7.26 -18.74
N GLU A 72 23.88 6.96 -17.47
CA GLU A 72 24.58 7.81 -16.49
C GLU A 72 23.81 9.07 -16.03
N GLU A 73 23.68 9.12 -14.70
CA GLU A 73 23.69 10.30 -13.85
C GLU A 73 22.37 10.95 -13.37
N ALA A 74 22.44 11.26 -12.07
CA ALA A 74 21.44 11.82 -11.19
C ALA A 74 21.05 13.25 -11.57
N ALA A 75 19.80 13.62 -11.29
CA ALA A 75 19.44 15.01 -11.06
C ALA A 75 18.43 15.11 -9.93
N ALA A 76 18.91 15.62 -8.81
CA ALA A 76 18.12 16.25 -7.78
C ALA A 76 17.35 17.45 -8.36
N SER A 77 16.17 17.69 -7.77
CA SER A 77 15.41 18.94 -7.68
C SER A 77 15.56 19.97 -8.82
N ASP A 78 14.44 20.27 -9.47
CA ASP A 78 14.13 21.68 -9.74
C ASP A 78 12.64 21.99 -9.52
N ARG A 79 12.41 23.02 -8.71
CA ARG A 79 11.11 23.61 -8.39
C ARG A 79 10.76 24.55 -9.54
N GLY A 80 9.87 24.12 -10.42
CA GLY A 80 9.20 25.01 -11.36
C GLY A 80 8.09 25.80 -10.66
N GLN A 81 8.40 27.01 -10.18
CA GLN A 81 7.42 28.05 -9.86
C GLN A 81 6.80 28.63 -11.14
N GLN A 82 5.48 28.73 -11.20
CA GLN A 82 4.78 29.72 -12.03
C GLN A 82 3.42 30.10 -11.39
N PRO A 83 2.84 31.26 -11.70
CA PRO A 83 2.64 32.33 -10.74
C PRO A 83 1.18 32.49 -10.28
N ALA A 84 1.03 33.13 -9.13
CA ALA A 84 -0.25 33.53 -8.56
C ALA A 84 -1.05 34.49 -9.46
N PRO A 85 -2.38 34.39 -9.53
CA PRO A 85 -3.23 35.49 -9.95
C PRO A 85 -3.61 36.40 -8.77
N ALA A 86 -3.66 37.69 -9.09
CA ALA A 86 -3.79 38.82 -8.22
C ALA A 86 -5.13 38.94 -7.47
N SER A 87 -5.01 39.47 -6.25
CA SER A 87 -6.03 39.99 -5.34
C SER A 87 -6.70 41.28 -5.82
N VAL A 88 -8.02 41.45 -5.63
CA VAL A 88 -8.72 42.65 -5.08
C VAL A 88 -10.21 42.28 -4.76
N PRO A 89 -11.03 43.08 -4.01
CA PRO A 89 -11.10 43.19 -2.55
C PRO A 89 -12.44 42.78 -1.89
N LYS A 90 -12.34 42.67 -0.57
CA LYS A 90 -13.33 42.45 0.49
C LYS A 90 -14.44 43.53 0.53
N ALA A 91 -15.70 43.13 0.46
CA ALA A 91 -16.85 43.97 0.83
C ALA A 91 -17.39 43.55 2.21
N LYS A 92 -17.63 44.55 3.07
CA LYS A 92 -18.23 44.42 4.41
C LYS A 92 -19.74 44.27 4.28
N THR A 93 -20.37 43.44 5.09
CA THR A 93 -21.81 43.54 5.41
C THR A 93 -22.03 43.09 6.86
N PRO A 94 -22.94 43.73 7.62
CA PRO A 94 -22.95 43.67 9.08
C PRO A 94 -23.79 42.53 9.64
N SER A 95 -23.45 42.21 10.89
CA SER A 95 -24.22 41.43 11.85
C SER A 95 -25.67 41.90 11.97
N ASN A 96 -26.61 40.95 11.94
CA ASN A 96 -27.87 41.09 12.68
C ASN A 96 -28.41 39.71 13.09
N SER A 97 -28.41 39.50 14.40
CA SER A 97 -29.14 38.47 15.13
C SER A 97 -30.61 38.85 15.28
N ALA A 98 -31.56 37.97 14.96
CA ALA A 98 -32.74 37.69 15.78
C ALA A 98 -33.76 36.72 15.12
N GLN A 99 -34.23 35.81 15.97
CA GLN A 99 -35.57 35.20 16.02
C GLN A 99 -35.99 34.09 15.05
N ARG A 100 -35.66 32.89 15.53
CA ARG A 100 -36.38 31.62 15.46
C ARG A 100 -37.88 31.79 15.76
N GLY A 101 -38.72 31.56 14.75
CA GLY A 101 -40.16 31.27 14.87
C GLY A 101 -40.42 29.77 14.64
N THR A 102 -41.16 29.16 15.55
CA THR A 102 -41.52 27.73 15.58
C THR A 102 -42.61 27.40 14.57
N SER A 103 -42.40 26.38 13.73
CA SER A 103 -43.47 25.68 13.02
C SER A 103 -43.17 24.18 13.00
N GLU A 104 -43.78 23.48 13.95
CA GLU A 104 -43.78 22.02 14.01
C GLU A 104 -44.71 21.46 12.94
N ARG A 105 -44.17 20.57 12.09
CA ARG A 105 -44.95 19.72 11.19
C ARG A 105 -45.02 18.31 11.79
N PRO A 106 -46.20 17.66 11.90
CA PRO A 106 -46.32 16.37 12.57
C PRO A 106 -45.61 15.25 11.79
N LYS A 107 -44.75 14.50 12.48
CA LYS A 107 -44.17 13.24 11.99
C LYS A 107 -45.14 12.09 12.26
N THR A 108 -45.71 11.54 11.20
CA THR A 108 -46.51 10.32 11.23
C THR A 108 -45.63 9.13 11.62
N LYS A 109 -46.05 8.38 12.64
CA LYS A 109 -45.42 7.18 13.18
C LYS A 109 -45.70 5.99 12.25
N THR A 110 -44.86 5.76 11.23
CA THR A 110 -44.97 4.51 10.44
C THR A 110 -43.64 3.95 9.90
N ASP A 111 -42.47 4.33 10.43
CA ASP A 111 -41.19 3.82 9.93
C ASP A 111 -40.36 3.02 10.94
N THR A 112 -40.84 2.81 12.16
CA THR A 112 -39.98 2.27 13.25
C THR A 112 -39.87 0.74 13.27
N ALA A 113 -40.61 -0.01 12.45
CA ALA A 113 -40.60 -1.48 12.51
C ALA A 113 -39.75 -2.18 11.42
N ALA A 114 -39.27 -1.46 10.40
CA ALA A 114 -38.51 -2.04 9.29
C ALA A 114 -36.98 -1.84 9.39
N SER A 115 -36.48 -1.06 10.36
CA SER A 115 -35.05 -0.73 10.48
C SER A 115 -34.27 -1.57 11.50
N ALA A 116 -34.82 -2.72 11.94
CA ALA A 116 -34.32 -3.42 13.13
C ALA A 116 -33.73 -4.83 12.93
N SER A 117 -33.47 -5.32 11.69
CA SER A 117 -32.92 -6.70 11.54
C SER A 117 -31.77 -6.93 10.54
N ALA A 118 -31.12 -5.89 10.03
CA ALA A 118 -29.82 -6.05 9.37
C ALA A 118 -28.77 -5.30 10.20
N LYS A 119 -27.93 -5.99 10.98
CA LYS A 119 -26.66 -5.41 11.43
C LYS A 119 -25.93 -4.97 10.16
N GLN A 120 -25.87 -3.65 9.92
CA GLN A 120 -25.16 -3.09 8.80
C GLN A 120 -23.72 -3.59 8.87
N GLN A 121 -23.33 -4.47 7.95
CA GLN A 121 -21.99 -5.02 7.91
C GLN A 121 -20.99 -3.88 7.78
N ASP A 122 -19.92 -3.99 8.55
CA ASP A 122 -18.81 -3.05 8.55
C ASP A 122 -18.16 -2.98 7.15
N LEU A 123 -17.74 -1.78 6.72
CA LEU A 123 -17.23 -1.55 5.35
C LEU A 123 -16.01 -2.44 5.06
N ASN A 124 -15.18 -2.68 6.08
CA ASN A 124 -14.02 -3.57 6.03
C ASN A 124 -14.35 -4.95 5.45
N THR A 125 -15.54 -5.51 5.74
CA THR A 125 -15.95 -6.80 5.18
C THR A 125 -16.08 -6.72 3.65
N TYR A 126 -16.66 -5.64 3.14
CA TYR A 126 -16.78 -5.40 1.69
C TYR A 126 -15.43 -5.13 1.04
N VAL A 127 -14.52 -4.43 1.74
CA VAL A 127 -13.13 -4.22 1.28
C VAL A 127 -12.41 -5.55 1.16
N LEU A 128 -12.44 -6.38 2.19
CA LEU A 128 -11.81 -7.70 2.21
C LEU A 128 -12.42 -8.64 1.15
N ASN A 129 -13.72 -8.51 0.85
CA ASN A 129 -14.34 -9.25 -0.25
C ASN A 129 -13.91 -8.72 -1.62
N ALA A 130 -13.76 -7.40 -1.79
CA ALA A 130 -13.29 -6.81 -3.03
C ALA A 130 -11.85 -7.24 -3.37
N ILE A 131 -10.92 -7.26 -2.41
CA ILE A 131 -9.53 -7.69 -2.68
C ILE A 131 -9.45 -9.17 -3.12
N LYS A 132 -10.33 -10.04 -2.63
CA LYS A 132 -10.37 -11.46 -3.03
C LYS A 132 -10.67 -11.65 -4.52
N THR A 133 -11.35 -10.69 -5.15
CA THR A 133 -11.66 -10.76 -6.60
C THR A 133 -10.42 -10.65 -7.49
N TYR A 134 -9.25 -10.32 -6.92
CA TYR A 134 -7.98 -10.21 -7.63
C TYR A 134 -7.05 -11.42 -7.45
N ALA A 135 -7.42 -12.42 -6.62
CA ALA A 135 -6.51 -13.51 -6.25
C ALA A 135 -5.98 -14.34 -7.44
N ASN A 136 -6.77 -14.50 -8.49
CA ASN A 136 -6.46 -15.38 -9.63
C ASN A 136 -6.17 -14.62 -10.94
N GLY A 137 -5.96 -13.30 -10.88
CA GLY A 137 -5.72 -12.49 -12.07
C GLY A 137 -4.27 -12.04 -12.23
N LYS A 138 -3.87 -11.81 -13.47
CA LYS A 138 -2.61 -11.15 -13.79
C LYS A 138 -2.83 -9.64 -13.81
N PHE A 139 -2.24 -8.95 -12.85
CA PHE A 139 -2.37 -7.50 -12.66
C PHE A 139 -0.99 -6.87 -12.54
N PRO A 140 -0.32 -6.57 -13.67
CA PRO A 140 1.05 -6.06 -13.62
C PRO A 140 1.13 -4.74 -12.88
N TYR A 141 2.27 -4.48 -12.26
CA TYR A 141 2.58 -3.15 -11.74
C TYR A 141 2.90 -2.20 -12.90
N LEU A 142 2.33 -1.00 -12.86
CA LEU A 142 2.74 0.12 -13.70
C LEU A 142 2.48 1.42 -12.96
N LEU A 143 3.56 2.10 -12.58
CA LEU A 143 3.53 3.49 -12.16
C LEU A 143 3.76 4.38 -13.37
N ASP A 144 2.78 5.23 -13.67
CA ASP A 144 2.82 6.19 -14.77
C ASP A 144 2.27 7.52 -14.24
N ASN A 145 2.85 8.62 -14.69
CA ASN A 145 2.43 9.97 -14.33
C ASN A 145 1.47 10.58 -15.36
N ASN A 146 1.17 9.88 -16.45
CA ASN A 146 0.19 10.32 -17.45
C ASN A 146 -1.25 9.98 -17.04
N TYR A 147 -1.74 10.68 -16.02
CA TYR A 147 -3.11 10.55 -15.50
C TYR A 147 -4.22 10.93 -16.50
N THR A 148 -3.86 11.52 -17.65
CA THR A 148 -4.82 11.76 -18.73
C THR A 148 -5.20 10.48 -19.47
N VAL A 149 -4.32 9.47 -19.46
CA VAL A 149 -4.49 8.20 -20.18
C VAL A 149 -4.85 7.07 -19.23
N TYR A 150 -4.24 7.01 -18.05
CA TYR A 150 -4.34 5.89 -17.12
C TYR A 150 -4.21 6.37 -15.67
N ASN A 151 -5.02 5.83 -14.76
CA ASN A 151 -5.08 6.32 -13.37
C ASN A 151 -4.72 5.25 -12.32
N GLY A 152 -3.97 4.20 -12.69
CA GLY A 152 -3.59 3.17 -11.72
C GLY A 152 -4.65 2.14 -11.38
N VAL A 153 -5.78 2.14 -12.10
CA VAL A 153 -6.92 1.24 -11.89
C VAL A 153 -6.92 0.11 -12.92
N THR A 154 -7.41 -1.06 -12.53
CA THR A 154 -7.46 -2.27 -13.37
C THR A 154 -8.65 -2.29 -14.32
N SER A 155 -9.66 -1.46 -14.05
CA SER A 155 -10.86 -1.29 -14.86
C SER A 155 -11.35 0.15 -14.80
N ASN A 156 -11.99 0.62 -15.88
CA ASN A 156 -12.57 1.96 -15.89
C ASN A 156 -13.58 2.10 -14.75
N ILE A 157 -13.48 3.18 -14.00
CA ILE A 157 -14.41 3.50 -12.92
C ILE A 157 -15.36 4.57 -13.41
N TYR A 158 -16.66 4.27 -13.32
CA TYR A 158 -17.73 5.21 -13.66
C TYR A 158 -18.49 5.59 -12.39
N TYR A 159 -18.67 6.90 -12.18
CA TYR A 159 -19.48 7.45 -11.10
C TYR A 159 -20.66 8.22 -11.69
N GLN A 160 -21.88 7.88 -11.27
CA GLN A 160 -23.12 8.47 -11.80
C GLN A 160 -23.18 8.45 -13.35
N GLY A 161 -22.71 7.35 -13.96
CA GLY A 161 -22.69 7.16 -15.42
C GLY A 161 -21.57 7.89 -16.16
N LYS A 162 -20.74 8.68 -15.47
CA LYS A 162 -19.62 9.42 -16.06
C LYS A 162 -18.29 8.73 -15.75
N LEU A 163 -17.38 8.69 -16.71
CA LEU A 163 -16.05 8.10 -16.56
C LEU A 163 -15.21 8.95 -15.59
N LEU A 164 -14.85 8.37 -14.44
CA LEU A 164 -14.05 9.01 -13.39
C LEU A 164 -12.56 8.64 -13.49
N LEU A 165 -12.24 7.35 -13.64
CA LEU A 165 -10.86 6.86 -13.75
C LEU A 165 -10.71 5.87 -14.91
N LYS A 166 -9.57 5.93 -15.58
CA LYS A 166 -9.23 5.13 -16.76
C LYS A 166 -8.29 4.00 -16.39
N ALA A 167 -8.65 2.79 -16.82
CA ALA A 167 -7.71 1.69 -16.90
C ALA A 167 -6.72 1.90 -18.04
N HIS A 168 -5.60 1.16 -17.99
CA HIS A 168 -4.59 1.27 -19.02
C HIS A 168 -5.16 0.88 -20.40
N PRO A 169 -4.94 1.67 -21.46
CA PRO A 169 -5.59 1.49 -22.76
C PRO A 169 -5.23 0.18 -23.47
N SER A 170 -4.09 -0.45 -23.12
CA SER A 170 -3.74 -1.77 -23.66
C SER A 170 -4.62 -2.91 -23.15
N GLY A 171 -5.45 -2.67 -22.12
CA GLY A 171 -6.25 -3.72 -21.49
C GLY A 171 -5.45 -4.72 -20.65
N ASN A 172 -4.15 -4.46 -20.40
CA ASN A 172 -3.30 -5.32 -19.56
C ASN A 172 -3.65 -5.30 -18.07
N ARG A 173 -4.61 -4.47 -17.66
CA ARG A 173 -5.10 -4.33 -16.27
C ARG A 173 -3.98 -3.98 -15.28
N ALA A 174 -2.98 -3.23 -15.75
CA ALA A 174 -1.94 -2.74 -14.87
C ALA A 174 -2.52 -1.83 -13.77
N SER A 175 -1.83 -1.76 -12.63
CA SER A 175 -2.22 -0.90 -11.52
C SER A 175 -1.01 -0.35 -10.77
N HIS A 176 -1.24 0.68 -9.96
CA HIS A 176 -0.31 1.10 -8.90
C HIS A 176 -1.10 1.33 -7.62
N CYS A 177 -0.39 1.37 -6.49
CA CYS A 177 -0.95 1.37 -5.13
C CYS A 177 -2.15 2.30 -4.90
N VAL A 178 -2.03 3.59 -5.25
CA VAL A 178 -3.08 4.57 -4.97
C VAL A 178 -4.34 4.36 -5.83
N GLY A 179 -4.19 3.92 -7.09
CA GLY A 179 -5.31 3.63 -7.97
C GLY A 179 -6.04 2.36 -7.57
N ILE A 180 -5.32 1.28 -7.28
CA ILE A 180 -5.95 0.01 -6.90
C ILE A 180 -6.67 0.09 -5.55
N THR A 181 -6.12 0.83 -4.58
CA THR A 181 -6.79 1.03 -3.29
C THR A 181 -8.05 1.88 -3.43
N PHE A 182 -8.04 2.91 -4.29
CA PHE A 182 -9.25 3.65 -4.64
C PHE A 182 -10.29 2.74 -5.30
N GLU A 183 -9.88 1.90 -6.27
CA GLU A 183 -10.79 0.97 -6.94
C GLU A 183 -11.47 0.02 -5.95
N VAL A 184 -10.70 -0.52 -5.01
CA VAL A 184 -11.21 -1.40 -3.95
C VAL A 184 -12.18 -0.66 -3.03
N PHE A 185 -11.83 0.55 -2.58
CA PHE A 185 -12.73 1.40 -1.80
C PHE A 185 -14.05 1.63 -2.54
N PHE A 186 -13.96 2.01 -3.81
CA PHE A 186 -15.12 2.31 -4.65
C PHE A 186 -16.02 1.09 -4.83
N LYS A 187 -15.45 -0.08 -5.13
CA LYS A 187 -16.20 -1.35 -5.24
C LYS A 187 -16.82 -1.76 -3.91
N ALA A 188 -16.11 -1.60 -2.80
CA ALA A 188 -16.62 -1.90 -1.46
C ALA A 188 -17.83 -1.04 -1.10
N MET A 189 -17.75 0.27 -1.37
CA MET A 189 -18.87 1.20 -1.18
C MET A 189 -20.08 0.85 -2.05
N GLN A 190 -19.86 0.52 -3.33
CA GLN A 190 -20.93 0.06 -4.20
C GLN A 190 -21.60 -1.22 -3.69
N ALA A 191 -20.81 -2.19 -3.23
CA ALA A 191 -21.33 -3.44 -2.69
C ALA A 191 -22.13 -3.21 -1.39
N ARG A 192 -21.61 -2.38 -0.49
CA ARG A 192 -22.29 -1.97 0.75
C ARG A 192 -23.62 -1.27 0.46
N ASN A 193 -23.64 -0.36 -0.51
CA ASN A 193 -24.86 0.33 -0.92
C ASN A 193 -25.90 -0.62 -1.49
N LYS A 194 -25.49 -1.52 -2.40
CA LYS A 194 -26.38 -2.54 -2.97
C LYS A 194 -26.99 -3.43 -1.88
N ALA A 195 -26.17 -3.89 -0.92
CA ALA A 195 -26.63 -4.70 0.21
C ALA A 195 -27.62 -3.95 1.12
N ALA A 196 -27.50 -2.63 1.20
CA ALA A 196 -28.42 -1.76 1.95
C ALA A 196 -29.65 -1.30 1.14
N GLY A 197 -29.85 -1.78 -0.09
CA GLY A 197 -30.94 -1.34 -0.97
C GLY A 197 -30.80 0.10 -1.49
N LEU A 198 -29.59 0.68 -1.41
CA LEU A 198 -29.28 2.01 -1.91
C LEU A 198 -28.76 1.94 -3.34
N ALA A 199 -28.86 3.07 -4.07
CA ALA A 199 -28.20 3.21 -5.36
C ALA A 199 -26.68 2.98 -5.20
N ALA A 200 -26.10 2.14 -6.06
CA ALA A 200 -24.70 1.74 -5.94
C ALA A 200 -23.74 2.94 -5.85
N ALA A 201 -24.00 3.99 -6.64
CA ALA A 201 -23.21 5.23 -6.69
C ALA A 201 -23.62 6.28 -5.63
N ASN A 202 -24.45 5.96 -4.63
CA ASN A 202 -24.77 6.91 -3.55
C ASN A 202 -23.67 6.93 -2.48
N PHE A 203 -22.63 7.75 -2.69
CA PHE A 203 -21.53 7.90 -1.75
C PHE A 203 -21.80 9.15 -0.92
N ASN A 204 -22.70 9.03 0.07
CA ASN A 204 -23.14 10.15 0.92
C ASN A 204 -23.69 11.35 0.12
N GLY A 205 -24.43 11.09 -0.97
CA GLY A 205 -25.02 12.14 -1.81
C GLY A 205 -24.03 12.97 -2.64
N MET A 206 -22.74 12.61 -2.66
CA MET A 206 -21.72 13.36 -3.39
C MET A 206 -22.07 13.51 -4.88
N SER A 207 -21.92 14.73 -5.38
CA SER A 207 -21.91 15.05 -6.80
C SER A 207 -20.68 14.46 -7.51
N TYR A 208 -20.70 14.45 -8.85
CA TYR A 208 -19.55 14.06 -9.64
C TYR A 208 -18.30 14.92 -9.38
N SER A 209 -18.48 16.23 -9.19
CA SER A 209 -17.37 17.15 -8.86
C SER A 209 -16.77 16.85 -7.49
N GLU A 210 -17.61 16.55 -6.49
CA GLU A 210 -17.14 16.16 -5.15
C GLU A 210 -16.42 14.81 -5.18
N MET A 211 -16.90 13.84 -5.97
CA MET A 211 -16.20 12.57 -6.18
C MET A 211 -14.85 12.74 -6.89
N THR A 212 -14.78 13.71 -7.82
CA THR A 212 -13.51 14.05 -8.48
C THR A 212 -12.53 14.67 -7.48
N ASP A 213 -12.98 15.60 -6.65
CA ASP A 213 -12.15 16.19 -5.61
C ASP A 213 -11.72 15.15 -4.56
N PHE A 214 -12.63 14.30 -4.08
CA PHE A 214 -12.32 13.16 -3.22
C PHE A 214 -11.22 12.27 -3.80
N MET A 215 -11.33 11.93 -5.09
CA MET A 215 -10.32 11.15 -5.81
C MET A 215 -8.97 11.88 -5.87
N LEU A 216 -8.95 13.18 -6.20
CA LEU A 216 -7.71 13.95 -6.24
C LEU A 216 -7.06 14.08 -4.86
N THR A 217 -7.86 14.25 -3.80
CA THR A 217 -7.37 14.23 -2.41
C THR A 217 -6.78 12.86 -2.06
N TRP A 218 -7.45 11.76 -2.43
CA TRP A 218 -6.96 10.40 -2.22
C TRP A 218 -5.63 10.15 -2.94
N PHE A 219 -5.48 10.69 -4.16
CA PHE A 219 -4.29 10.56 -5.00
C PHE A 219 -3.12 11.45 -4.58
N VAL A 220 -3.24 12.19 -3.46
CA VAL A 220 -2.22 13.13 -2.98
C VAL A 220 -1.94 14.23 -4.04
N ALA A 221 -2.93 14.56 -4.87
CA ALA A 221 -2.77 15.50 -5.99
C ALA A 221 -3.01 16.97 -5.58
N GLN A 222 -3.34 17.24 -4.31
CA GLN A 222 -3.82 18.54 -3.85
C GLN A 222 -2.91 19.22 -2.79
N GLY A 223 -1.67 18.77 -2.65
CA GLY A 223 -0.70 19.43 -1.77
C GLY A 223 0.11 18.45 -0.94
N ALA A 224 0.54 18.91 0.24
CA ALA A 224 1.29 18.09 1.17
C ALA A 224 0.41 16.96 1.76
N LYS A 225 1.06 15.88 2.23
CA LYS A 225 0.37 14.68 2.72
C LYS A 225 -0.57 14.94 3.89
N ASP A 226 -0.32 15.95 4.72
CA ASP A 226 -1.20 16.34 5.83
C ASP A 226 -2.54 16.94 5.34
N GLN A 227 -2.56 17.45 4.10
CA GLN A 227 -3.72 18.06 3.44
C GLN A 227 -4.33 17.19 2.34
N SER A 228 -3.58 16.21 1.83
CA SER A 228 -3.97 15.38 0.69
C SER A 228 -3.50 13.95 0.89
N ASN A 229 -4.39 13.08 1.36
CA ASN A 229 -4.20 11.63 1.42
C ASN A 229 -5.57 10.92 1.54
N LEU A 230 -5.56 9.59 1.53
CA LEU A 230 -6.78 8.78 1.59
C LEU A 230 -7.60 8.99 2.88
N ALA A 231 -6.96 9.22 4.03
CA ALA A 231 -7.66 9.45 5.30
C ALA A 231 -8.30 10.84 5.32
N VAL A 232 -7.60 11.86 4.82
CA VAL A 232 -8.15 13.22 4.64
C VAL A 232 -9.36 13.18 3.71
N ALA A 233 -9.27 12.45 2.58
CA ALA A 233 -10.36 12.32 1.64
C ALA A 233 -11.59 11.66 2.29
N ILE A 234 -11.42 10.52 2.95
CA ILE A 234 -12.49 9.76 3.62
C ILE A 234 -13.19 10.62 4.67
N GLU A 235 -12.42 11.32 5.51
CA GLU A 235 -12.92 12.15 6.60
C GLU A 235 -13.65 13.39 6.09
N LYS A 236 -13.05 14.13 5.14
CA LYS A 236 -13.63 15.35 4.54
C LYS A 236 -15.04 15.13 3.98
N TYR A 237 -15.28 13.96 3.40
CA TYR A 237 -16.55 13.63 2.74
C TYR A 237 -17.51 12.79 3.60
N GLY A 238 -17.17 12.56 4.87
CA GLY A 238 -18.02 11.83 5.82
C GLY A 238 -18.22 10.35 5.45
N LEU A 239 -17.25 9.75 4.74
CA LEU A 239 -17.31 8.35 4.30
C LEU A 239 -16.68 7.39 5.32
N GLY A 240 -16.03 7.93 6.35
CA GLY A 240 -15.40 7.20 7.44
C GLY A 240 -14.74 8.15 8.43
N LYS A 241 -13.91 7.60 9.31
CA LYS A 241 -13.14 8.35 10.31
C LYS A 241 -11.66 8.03 10.18
N ARG A 242 -10.81 9.00 10.47
CA ARG A 242 -9.37 8.74 10.66
C ARG A 242 -9.16 7.91 11.92
N ILE A 243 -8.26 6.94 11.82
CA ILE A 243 -7.79 6.16 12.95
C ILE A 243 -6.46 6.75 13.39
N THR A 244 -6.37 7.16 14.65
CA THR A 244 -5.18 7.84 15.21
C THR A 244 -4.35 6.94 16.11
N ASP A 245 -4.91 5.82 16.57
CA ASP A 245 -4.18 4.77 17.28
C ASP A 245 -4.06 3.55 16.37
N LEU A 246 -2.83 3.08 16.13
CA LEU A 246 -2.60 1.91 15.28
C LEU A 246 -3.37 0.68 15.79
N SER A 247 -3.52 0.54 17.12
CA SER A 247 -4.22 -0.60 17.71
C SER A 247 -5.72 -0.64 17.42
N ASP A 248 -6.31 0.50 17.06
CA ASP A 248 -7.72 0.61 16.64
C ASP A 248 -7.94 0.21 15.17
N ALA A 249 -6.86 0.17 14.37
CA ALA A 249 -6.94 -0.24 12.98
C ALA A 249 -7.09 -1.76 12.85
N LYS A 250 -7.93 -2.17 11.90
CA LYS A 250 -8.36 -3.54 11.67
C LYS A 250 -8.21 -3.91 10.20
N ALA A 251 -8.26 -5.22 9.92
CA ALA A 251 -8.23 -5.74 8.57
C ALA A 251 -9.27 -5.05 7.68
N GLY A 252 -8.89 -4.62 6.49
CA GLY A 252 -9.73 -3.88 5.56
C GLY A 252 -9.68 -2.36 5.70
N ASP A 253 -8.99 -1.81 6.70
CA ASP A 253 -8.74 -0.37 6.76
C ASP A 253 -7.73 0.04 5.68
N PHE A 254 -7.82 1.28 5.21
CA PHE A 254 -6.87 1.84 4.26
C PHE A 254 -5.78 2.60 5.00
N ILE A 255 -4.52 2.41 4.59
CA ILE A 255 -3.35 3.10 5.15
C ILE A 255 -2.59 3.76 4.02
N ASP A 256 -2.21 5.03 4.20
CA ASP A 256 -1.15 5.67 3.42
C ASP A 256 0.05 5.87 4.34
N PHE A 257 1.20 5.29 3.98
CA PHE A 257 2.44 5.43 4.76
C PHE A 257 3.57 5.97 3.90
N SER A 258 4.61 6.48 4.55
CA SER A 258 5.83 6.96 3.91
C SER A 258 7.01 6.03 4.24
N ARG A 259 7.94 5.86 3.30
CA ARG A 259 9.19 5.11 3.52
C ARG A 259 10.37 6.05 3.79
N THR A 260 11.43 5.53 4.40
CA THR A 260 12.68 6.26 4.68
C THR A 260 13.30 6.87 3.43
N ASN A 261 13.15 6.22 2.27
CA ASN A 261 13.60 6.72 0.97
C ASN A 261 12.72 7.82 0.35
N GLY A 262 11.68 8.30 1.04
CA GLY A 262 10.81 9.38 0.57
C GLY A 262 9.65 8.93 -0.32
N THR A 263 9.49 7.64 -0.60
CA THR A 263 8.34 7.11 -1.36
C THR A 263 7.10 6.93 -0.46
N GLY A 264 5.92 7.15 -1.02
CA GLY A 264 4.63 6.86 -0.36
C GLY A 264 4.03 5.52 -0.79
N HIS A 265 3.07 5.02 -0.03
CA HIS A 265 2.34 3.81 -0.40
C HIS A 265 0.94 3.76 0.20
N ALA A 266 -0.06 3.57 -0.65
CA ALA A 266 -1.44 3.32 -0.23
C ALA A 266 -1.73 1.82 -0.22
N VAL A 267 -2.30 1.30 0.87
CA VAL A 267 -2.52 -0.14 1.06
C VAL A 267 -3.85 -0.43 1.76
N VAL A 268 -4.30 -1.68 1.68
CA VAL A 268 -5.33 -2.24 2.56
C VAL A 268 -4.64 -3.04 3.67
N LEU A 269 -4.87 -2.68 4.93
CA LEU A 269 -4.34 -3.40 6.08
C LEU A 269 -4.94 -4.81 6.15
N ILE A 270 -4.09 -5.82 6.38
CA ILE A 270 -4.52 -7.19 6.64
C ILE A 270 -4.35 -7.51 8.12
N ASN A 271 -3.17 -7.25 8.66
CA ASN A 271 -2.90 -7.37 10.09
C ASN A 271 -1.63 -6.63 10.48
N TRP A 272 -1.53 -6.27 11.76
CA TRP A 272 -0.29 -5.81 12.36
C TRP A 272 0.68 -6.96 12.58
N ILE A 273 1.96 -6.71 12.35
CA ILE A 273 3.05 -7.60 12.74
C ILE A 273 3.52 -7.13 14.12
N LYS A 274 3.53 -8.06 15.09
CA LYS A 274 3.86 -7.75 16.48
C LYS A 274 5.05 -8.57 16.97
N ARG A 275 5.82 -7.99 17.88
CA ARG A 275 6.87 -8.66 18.66
C ARG A 275 6.77 -8.14 20.10
N ASP A 276 6.71 -9.05 21.07
CA ASP A 276 6.58 -8.72 22.50
C ASP A 276 5.43 -7.75 22.79
N GLY A 277 4.29 -7.96 22.13
CA GLY A 277 3.11 -7.09 22.23
C GLY A 277 3.20 -5.75 21.49
N LYS A 278 4.38 -5.35 21.02
CA LYS A 278 4.59 -4.10 20.26
C LYS A 278 4.35 -4.30 18.77
N ILE A 279 3.64 -3.37 18.14
CA ILE A 279 3.51 -3.32 16.68
C ILE A 279 4.86 -2.90 16.07
N ILE A 280 5.41 -3.74 15.20
CA ILE A 280 6.71 -3.53 14.54
C ILE A 280 6.62 -3.47 13.02
N GLY A 281 5.46 -3.72 12.46
CA GLY A 281 5.23 -3.70 11.02
C GLY A 281 3.78 -4.02 10.68
N LEU A 282 3.52 -4.17 9.39
CA LEU A 282 2.19 -4.47 8.87
C LEU A 282 2.29 -5.46 7.71
N ARG A 283 1.32 -6.36 7.67
CA ARG A 283 0.97 -7.11 6.47
C ARG A 283 -0.20 -6.43 5.81
N TYR A 284 -0.11 -6.27 4.50
CA TYR A 284 -1.06 -5.50 3.72
C TYR A 284 -1.29 -6.11 2.34
N TRP A 285 -2.29 -5.59 1.65
CA TRP A 285 -2.59 -5.88 0.25
C TRP A 285 -2.51 -4.59 -0.57
N SER A 286 -1.78 -4.59 -1.68
CA SER A 286 -1.66 -3.45 -2.60
C SER A 286 -1.05 -3.87 -3.94
N SER A 287 -0.63 -2.90 -4.76
CA SER A 287 0.14 -3.09 -5.99
C SER A 287 1.46 -2.33 -5.93
N GLN A 288 2.59 -3.03 -6.13
CA GLN A 288 3.94 -2.46 -6.07
C GLN A 288 4.91 -3.16 -7.01
N GLU A 289 6.03 -2.49 -7.31
CA GLU A 289 7.07 -3.00 -8.20
C GLU A 289 7.68 -4.30 -7.69
N SER A 290 8.02 -4.37 -6.40
CA SER A 290 8.70 -5.53 -5.80
C SER A 290 7.88 -6.82 -5.81
N THR A 291 6.56 -6.72 -5.98
CA THR A 291 5.64 -7.86 -6.13
C THR A 291 5.22 -8.08 -7.58
N GLY A 292 5.71 -7.24 -8.51
CA GLY A 292 5.32 -7.27 -9.92
C GLY A 292 3.85 -6.91 -10.18
N GLY A 293 3.13 -6.35 -9.21
CA GLY A 293 1.70 -6.12 -9.33
C GLY A 293 0.92 -6.26 -8.02
N ILE A 294 -0.36 -6.59 -8.14
CA ILE A 294 -1.25 -6.78 -7.00
C ILE A 294 -0.84 -8.01 -6.20
N ALA A 295 -0.52 -7.83 -4.91
CA ALA A 295 -0.17 -8.91 -4.02
C ALA A 295 -0.36 -8.54 -2.54
N TYR A 296 -0.22 -9.56 -1.69
CA TYR A 296 0.05 -9.36 -0.28
C TYR A 296 1.55 -9.12 -0.06
N ALA A 297 1.89 -8.22 0.85
CA ALA A 297 3.26 -7.94 1.23
C ALA A 297 3.35 -7.59 2.72
N GLU A 298 4.57 -7.58 3.23
CA GLU A 298 4.89 -7.21 4.61
C GLU A 298 5.97 -6.14 4.59
N GLU A 299 5.80 -5.10 5.40
CA GLU A 299 6.84 -4.11 5.67
C GLU A 299 6.92 -3.81 7.16
N TYR A 300 8.09 -3.33 7.57
CA TYR A 300 8.41 -3.08 8.97
C TYR A 300 8.66 -1.60 9.20
N PHE A 301 8.21 -1.12 10.36
CA PHE A 301 8.51 0.24 10.80
C PHE A 301 10.00 0.39 11.04
N ASN A 302 10.55 1.52 10.61
CA ASN A 302 11.93 1.90 10.84
C ASN A 302 12.14 2.17 12.34
N VAL A 303 12.49 1.11 13.07
CA VAL A 303 12.76 1.13 14.50
C VAL A 303 14.19 0.66 14.76
N LEU A 304 14.78 1.08 15.87
CA LEU A 304 16.05 0.55 16.32
C LEU A 304 15.83 -0.80 17.02
N ARG A 305 16.65 -1.78 16.67
CA ARG A 305 16.80 -3.03 17.41
C ARG A 305 17.47 -2.76 18.77
N PRO A 306 17.43 -3.70 19.73
CA PRO A 306 18.14 -3.56 21.01
C PRO A 306 19.64 -3.29 20.87
N ASP A 307 20.27 -3.74 19.79
CA ASP A 307 21.68 -3.49 19.47
C ASP A 307 21.95 -2.12 18.82
N GLY A 308 20.92 -1.28 18.66
CA GLY A 308 21.00 0.05 18.06
C GLY A 308 20.99 0.05 16.53
N THR A 309 20.87 -1.10 15.86
CA THR A 309 20.79 -1.16 14.39
C THR A 309 19.38 -0.82 13.88
N PRO A 310 19.23 -0.05 12.78
CA PRO A 310 17.93 0.22 12.20
C PRO A 310 17.35 -1.06 11.56
N TYR A 311 16.03 -1.17 11.63
CA TYR A 311 15.24 -2.25 11.06
C TYR A 311 13.97 -1.68 10.45
N GLY A 312 13.64 -2.07 9.22
CA GLY A 312 12.44 -1.61 8.52
C GLY A 312 12.63 -0.32 7.72
N SER A 313 11.66 -0.03 6.86
CA SER A 313 11.67 1.10 5.92
C SER A 313 10.50 2.04 6.10
N VAL A 314 9.45 1.65 6.83
CA VAL A 314 8.23 2.44 6.99
C VAL A 314 8.42 3.48 8.09
N ARG A 315 8.13 4.75 7.82
CA ARG A 315 8.17 5.80 8.83
C ARG A 315 6.97 5.68 9.76
N MET A 316 7.16 6.04 11.01
CA MET A 316 6.07 6.36 11.93
C MET A 316 5.89 7.87 11.84
N ASP A 317 5.02 8.32 10.93
CA ASP A 317 4.68 9.73 10.68
C ASP A 317 3.22 10.06 11.01
#